data_AF-A0A818Q0P4-F1
#
_entry.id   AF-A0A818Q0P4-F1
#
_cell.length_a   1.000
_cell.length_b   1.000
_cell.length_c   1.000
_cell.angle_alpha   90.00
_cell.angle_beta   90.00
_cell.angle_gamma   90.00
#
_symmetry.space_group_name_H-M   'P 1'
#
loop_
_entity.id
_entity.type
_entity.pdbx_description
1 polymer ?
#
loop_
_entity_poly.entity_id
_entity_poly.type
_entity_poly.pdbx_seq_one_letter_code
_entity_poly.pdbx_strand_id
1 'polypeptide(L)' 'MKLKSLPPVHPSVAITYKNIGVVYEGINDIQQARENFEKALNIYRELYDPQSSCITQIEEIIRNLPTLPT' A
#
# COMPACT_ATOMS: atom_id res chain seq x y z
N MET A 1 -22.38 -2.46 -19.23
CA MET A 1 -22.21 -1.84 -17.89
C MET A 1 -20.94 -0.99 -17.92
N LYS A 2 -21.02 0.30 -17.58
CA LYS A 2 -19.85 1.18 -17.50
C LYS A 2 -19.25 0.97 -16.11
N LEU A 3 -18.08 0.32 -16.00
CA LEU A 3 -17.34 0.34 -14.74
C LEU A 3 -17.13 1.83 -14.41
N LYS A 4 -17.73 2.32 -13.32
CA LYS A 4 -17.38 3.64 -12.79
C LYS A 4 -15.90 3.55 -12.41
N SER A 5 -15.04 4.14 -13.24
CA SER A 5 -13.64 4.33 -12.91
C SER A 5 -13.62 5.12 -11.61
N LEU A 6 -13.16 4.47 -10.53
CA LEU A 6 -12.93 5.18 -9.29
C LEU A 6 -11.88 6.26 -9.55
N PRO A 7 -11.97 7.42 -8.88
CA PRO A 7 -10.88 8.37 -8.89
C PRO A 7 -9.58 7.65 -8.48
N PRO A 8 -8.41 8.04 -9.02
CA PRO A 8 -7.12 7.45 -8.63
C PRO A 8 -6.90 7.47 -7.11
N VAL A 9 -7.51 8.45 -6.45
CA VAL A 9 -7.52 8.66 -5.01
C VAL A 9 -8.83 8.11 -4.44
N HIS A 10 -8.87 6.80 -4.18
CA HIS A 10 -10.01 6.13 -3.56
C HIS A 10 -9.54 5.04 -2.59
N PRO A 11 -10.19 4.85 -1.42
CA PRO A 11 -9.74 3.89 -0.42
C PRO A 11 -9.59 2.47 -0.94
N SER A 12 -10.46 2.05 -1.86
CA SER A 12 -10.36 0.71 -2.46
C SER A 12 -9.12 0.54 -3.35
N VAL A 13 -8.65 1.61 -4.00
CA VAL A 13 -7.40 1.58 -4.81
C VAL A 13 -6.20 1.40 -3.88
N ALA A 14 -6.18 2.10 -2.74
CA ALA A 14 -5.16 1.88 -1.71
C ALA A 14 -5.18 0.45 -1.15
N ILE A 15 -6.37 -0.10 -0.87
CA ILE A 15 -6.52 -1.49 -0.42
C ILE A 15 -5.97 -2.47 -1.47
N THR A 16 -6.26 -2.24 -2.75
CA THR A 16 -5.74 -3.07 -3.84
C THR A 16 -4.21 -3.08 -3.84
N TYR A 17 -3.57 -1.91 -3.79
CA TYR A 17 -2.11 -1.84 -3.73
C TYR A 17 -1.54 -2.51 -2.47
N LYS A 18 -2.17 -2.32 -1.31
CA LYS A 18 -1.76 -3.02 -0.08
C LYS A 18 -1.80 -4.53 -0.25
N ASN A 19 -2.87 -5.08 -0.82
CA ASN A 19 -3.02 -6.52 -1.03
C ASN A 19 -1.99 -7.06 -2.03
N ILE A 20 -1.68 -6.29 -3.08
CA ILE A 20 -0.59 -6.63 -4.01
C ILE A 20 0.76 -6.67 -3.29
N GLY A 21 1.01 -5.70 -2.39
CA GLY A 21 2.21 -5.68 -1.55
C GLY A 21 2.35 -6.96 -0.70
N VAL A 22 1.27 -7.40 -0.06
CA VAL A 22 1.23 -8.66 0.72
C VAL A 22 1.53 -9.88 -0.15
N VAL A 23 0.99 -9.94 -1.38
CA VAL A 23 1.27 -11.05 -2.30
C VAL A 23 2.75 -11.07 -2.67
N TYR A 24 3.36 -9.92 -2.97
CA TYR A 24 4.78 -9.82 -3.30
C TYR A 24 5.68 -10.17 -2.11
N GLU A 25 5.32 -9.74 -0.90
CA GLU A 25 5.99 -10.12 0.33
C GLU A 25 5.97 -11.65 0.52
N GLY A 26 4.81 -12.29 0.28
CA GLY A 26 4.66 -13.74 0.38
C GLY A 26 5.48 -14.55 -0.63
N ILE A 27 5.85 -13.96 -1.77
CA ILE A 27 6.78 -14.58 -2.75
C ILE A 27 8.22 -14.08 -2.60
N ASN A 28 8.52 -13.36 -1.51
CA ASN A 28 9.83 -12.81 -1.18
C ASN A 28 10.37 -11.78 -2.21
N ASP A 29 9.49 -11.20 -3.03
CA ASP A 29 9.82 -10.04 -3.87
C ASP A 29 9.62 -8.76 -3.05
N ILE A 30 10.61 -8.49 -2.19
CA ILE A 30 10.53 -7.40 -1.21
C ILE A 30 10.54 -6.02 -1.88
N GLN A 31 11.15 -5.90 -3.06
CA GLN A 31 11.14 -4.66 -3.83
C GLN A 31 9.73 -4.34 -4.31
N GLN A 32 9.07 -5.28 -4.98
CA GLN A 32 7.69 -5.09 -5.43
C GLN A 32 6.73 -4.93 -4.24
N ALA A 33 6.95 -5.64 -3.12
CA ALA A 33 6.15 -5.47 -1.92
C ALA A 33 6.18 -4.02 -1.42
N ARG A 34 7.39 -3.47 -1.24
CA ARG A 34 7.61 -2.10 -0.77
C ARG A 34 6.97 -1.07 -1.69
N GLU A 35 7.21 -1.15 -2.99
CA GLU A 35 6.65 -0.20 -3.97
C GLU A 35 5.12 -0.16 -3.93
N ASN A 36 4.48 -1.31 -3.75
CA ASN A 36 3.02 -1.38 -3.68
C ASN A 36 2.48 -0.85 -2.34
N PHE A 37 3.15 -1.12 -1.22
CA PHE A 37 2.78 -0.50 0.06
C PHE A 37 2.95 1.03 0.05
N GLU A 38 3.99 1.55 -0.59
CA GLU A 38 4.21 3.00 -0.73
C GLU A 38 3.12 3.66 -1.59
N LYS A 39 2.67 3.02 -2.67
CA LYS A 39 1.52 3.49 -3.47
C LYS A 39 0.25 3.55 -2.64
N ALA A 40 -0.01 2.52 -1.82
CA ALA A 40 -1.16 2.51 -0.91
C ALA A 40 -1.06 3.63 0.15
N LEU A 41 0.13 3.84 0.71
CA LEU A 41 0.40 4.88 1.69
C LEU A 41 0.13 6.29 1.15
N ASN A 42 0.59 6.58 -0.07
CA ASN A 42 0.38 7.88 -0.70
C ASN A 42 -1.12 8.18 -0.90
N ILE A 43 -1.89 7.20 -1.38
CA ILE A 43 -3.34 7.38 -1.54
C ILE A 43 -4.03 7.59 -0.18
N TYR A 44 -3.64 6.84 0.86
CA TYR A 44 -4.22 7.06 2.19
C TYR A 44 -3.86 8.41 2.80
N ARG A 45 -2.64 8.92 2.56
CA ARG A 45 -2.23 10.27 3.00
C ARG A 45 -3.01 11.39 2.32
N GLU A 46 -3.48 11.18 1.10
CA GLU A 46 -4.34 12.15 0.41
C GLU A 46 -5.80 12.11 0.91
N LEU A 47 -6.25 10.98 1.47
CA LEU A 47 -7.65 10.76 1.86
C LEU A 47 -7.93 10.98 3.34
N TYR A 48 -6.93 10.75 4.20
CA TYR A 48 -7.12 10.63 5.63
C TYR A 48 -6.05 11.36 6.43
N ASP A 49 -6.36 11.67 7.69
CA ASP A 49 -5.40 12.28 8.61
C ASP A 49 -4.20 11.35 8.84
N PRO A 50 -2.96 11.88 9.01
CA PRO A 50 -1.75 11.07 9.21
C PRO A 50 -1.82 10.06 10.37
N GLN A 51 -2.66 10.32 11.38
CA GLN A 51 -2.85 9.43 12.53
C GLN A 51 -3.90 8.34 12.29
N SER A 52 -4.50 8.28 11.11
CA SER A 52 -5.50 7.28 10.76
C SER A 52 -4.89 5.88 10.80
N SER A 53 -5.63 4.92 11.37
CA SER A 53 -5.15 3.55 11.56
C SER A 53 -4.64 2.89 10.27
N CYS A 54 -5.21 3.21 9.11
CA CYS A 54 -4.76 2.66 7.82
C CYS A 54 -3.35 3.13 7.44
N ILE A 55 -3.00 4.38 7.75
CA ILE A 55 -1.68 4.96 7.46
C ILE A 55 -0.65 4.32 8.40
N THR A 56 -0.94 4.32 9.71
CA THR A 56 0.00 3.79 10.72
C THR A 56 0.28 2.30 10.51
N GLN A 57 -0.74 1.51 10.13
CA GLN A 57 -0.58 0.10 9.78
C GLN A 57 0.35 -0.09 8.57
N ILE A 58 0.19 0.69 7.50
CA ILE A 58 1.06 0.56 6.32
C ILE A 58 2.49 0.99 6.63
N GLU A 59 2.67 2.05 7.41
CA GLU A 59 4.00 2.50 7.83
C GLU A 59 4.73 1.46 8.69
N GLU A 60 3.99 0.74 9.54
CA GLU A 60 4.52 -0.39 10.31
C GLU A 60 4.94 -1.55 9.40
N ILE A 61 4.10 -1.92 8.42
CA ILE A 61 4.43 -2.96 7.44
C ILE A 61 5.73 -2.62 6.69
N ILE A 62 5.83 -1.40 6.13
CA ILE A 62 7.00 -0.97 5.36
C ILE A 62 8.28 -0.97 6.21
N ARG A 63 8.17 -0.66 7.51
CA ARG A 63 9.28 -0.68 8.47
C ARG A 63 9.75 -2.11 8.78
N ASN A 64 8.82 -3.06 8.83
CA ASN A 64 9.10 -4.45 9.18
C ASN A 64 9.53 -5.31 7.97
N LEU A 65 9.39 -4.81 6.74
CA LEU A 65 9.89 -5.49 5.56
C LEU A 65 11.40 -5.78 5.67
N PRO A 66 11.87 -6.96 5.22
CA PRO A 66 13.30 -7.29 5.18
C PRO A 66 14.07 -6.19 4.45
N THR A 67 15.21 -5.77 4.99
CA THR A 67 16.11 -4.88 4.25
C THR A 67 16.72 -5.68 3.12
N LEU A 68 16.66 -5.15 1.89
CA LEU A 68 17.37 -5.73 0.76
C LEU A 68 18.87 -5.81 1.12
N PRO A 69 19.55 -6.93 0.84
CA PRO A 69 21.00 -7.00 1.05
C PRO A 69 21.66 -5.87 0.24
N THR A 70 22.42 -5.02 0.94
CA THR A 70 23.25 -3.95 0.37
C THR A 70 24.37 -4.49 -0.49
#